data_AF-A0A1T2KYC9-F1
#
_entry.id   AF-A0A1T2KYC9-F1
#
_cell.length_a   1.000
_cell.length_b   1.000
_cell.length_c   1.000
_cell.angle_alpha   90.00
_cell.angle_beta   90.00
_cell.angle_gamma   90.00
#
_symmetry.space_group_name_H-M   'P 1'
#
loop_
_entity.id
_entity.type
_entity.pdbx_description
1 polymer ?
#
loop_
_entity_poly.entity_id
_entity_poly.type
_entity_poly.pdbx_seq_one_letter_code
_entity_poly.pdbx_strand_id
1 'polypeptide(L)'
;MRYISILKTFFSARGGDPGYAILNWIAANNDWGMEFVNLVCAGICVSGLINFCRQQPSPWLGFAVAVPYLVIVLGMGYTRQGVALGLLFWALIWLERRHLWRFLIFIGIAAMFHKSAVILVPLGLFVTTGNWLYRTLAVFSVLYGLWTLTLADTIDTMWVNYVDAEMQSSGARVRVLMNLLPGLVLLFFHKRWRVAFPEGRFWYWMALGSIVAVGLVEFASTAVDRLSLYLTPLQVVVLSRLPFLLRKEISPETLAVITVLGYAAVLFVWLNFATHARNWIPYQNTLFLW
;
A
#
# COMPACT_ATOMS: atom_id res chain seq x y z
N MET A 1 -10.45 -20.50 30.55
CA MET A 1 -10.18 -19.13 31.07
C MET A 1 -8.71 -18.72 31.02
N ARG A 2 -7.73 -19.60 31.35
CA ARG A 2 -6.28 -19.29 31.33
C ARG A 2 -5.69 -18.99 29.93
N TYR A 3 -6.18 -19.63 28.86
CA TYR A 3 -5.77 -19.34 27.49
C TYR A 3 -6.28 -17.98 26.96
N ILE A 4 -7.49 -17.58 27.37
CA ILE A 4 -8.08 -16.29 26.96
C ILE A 4 -7.37 -15.13 27.68
N SER A 5 -6.94 -15.33 28.93
CA SER A 5 -6.13 -14.32 29.62
C SER A 5 -4.74 -14.20 29.01
N ILE A 6 -4.10 -15.30 28.63
CA ILE A 6 -2.80 -15.25 27.92
C ILE A 6 -2.93 -14.55 26.57
N LEU A 7 -3.96 -14.86 25.78
CA LEU A 7 -4.20 -14.18 24.50
C LEU A 7 -4.49 -12.69 24.72
N LYS A 8 -5.35 -12.32 25.68
CA LYS A 8 -5.61 -10.91 25.99
C LYS A 8 -4.35 -10.20 26.45
N THR A 9 -3.54 -10.78 27.32
CA THR A 9 -2.24 -10.22 27.73
C THR A 9 -1.25 -10.15 26.57
N PHE A 10 -1.26 -11.10 25.63
CA PHE A 10 -0.38 -11.08 24.46
C PHE A 10 -0.77 -10.00 23.44
N PHE A 11 -2.09 -9.82 23.20
CA PHE A 11 -2.63 -8.76 22.33
C PHE A 11 -2.64 -7.38 23.00
N SER A 12 -2.72 -7.29 24.33
CA SER A 12 -2.77 -6.03 25.07
C SER A 12 -1.40 -5.55 25.56
N ALA A 13 -0.43 -6.44 25.83
CA ALA A 13 0.89 -6.06 26.37
C ALA A 13 1.91 -5.65 25.29
N ARG A 14 1.60 -5.85 24.01
CA ARG A 14 2.34 -5.25 22.89
C ARG A 14 1.30 -4.57 22.00
N GLY A 15 1.29 -3.25 21.93
CA GLY A 15 0.41 -2.46 21.03
C GLY A 15 0.68 -2.69 19.54
N GLY A 16 0.66 -3.94 19.09
CA GLY A 16 0.94 -4.42 17.74
C GLY A 16 -0.33 -4.81 16.99
N ASP A 17 -0.24 -4.83 15.66
CA ASP A 17 -1.37 -5.11 14.79
C ASP A 17 -1.86 -6.57 14.95
N PRO A 18 -3.16 -6.83 15.21
CA PRO A 18 -3.67 -8.15 15.61
C PRO A 18 -3.33 -9.30 14.66
N GLY A 19 -3.46 -9.08 13.34
CA GLY A 19 -3.17 -10.08 12.31
C GLY A 19 -1.70 -10.50 12.30
N TYR A 20 -0.80 -9.56 12.53
CA TYR A 20 0.63 -9.88 12.65
C TYR A 20 0.93 -10.62 13.95
N ALA A 21 0.31 -10.23 15.06
CA ALA A 21 0.46 -10.91 16.34
C ALA A 21 -0.05 -12.36 16.30
N ILE A 22 -1.18 -12.63 15.63
CA ILE A 22 -1.68 -14.00 15.38
C ILE A 22 -0.64 -14.82 14.61
N LEU A 23 -0.07 -14.26 13.55
CA LEU A 23 0.91 -14.98 12.73
C LEU A 23 2.19 -15.32 13.52
N ASN A 24 2.67 -14.40 14.34
CA ASN A 24 3.80 -14.65 15.25
C ASN A 24 3.47 -15.72 16.30
N TRP A 25 2.26 -15.69 16.87
CA TRP A 25 1.82 -16.69 17.83
C TRP A 25 1.75 -18.10 17.21
N ILE A 26 1.25 -18.22 15.96
CA ILE A 26 1.27 -19.48 15.21
C ILE A 26 2.72 -19.97 15.03
N ALA A 27 3.61 -19.09 14.58
CA ALA A 27 5.01 -19.45 14.36
C ALA A 27 5.70 -19.92 15.65
N ALA A 28 5.45 -19.22 16.76
CA ALA A 28 6.02 -19.53 18.07
C ALA A 28 5.53 -20.87 18.64
N ASN A 29 4.27 -21.23 18.42
CA ASN A 29 3.74 -22.52 18.90
C ASN A 29 4.25 -23.74 18.12
N ASN A 30 4.84 -23.53 16.94
CA ASN A 30 5.34 -24.60 16.08
C ASN A 30 6.86 -24.53 15.89
N ASP A 31 7.57 -23.66 16.62
CA ASP A 31 9.01 -23.41 16.50
C ASP A 31 9.49 -23.09 15.07
N TRP A 32 8.65 -22.42 14.27
CA TRP A 32 8.95 -22.12 12.85
C TRP A 32 9.75 -20.84 12.61
N GLY A 33 10.03 -20.06 13.66
CA GLY A 33 10.83 -18.84 13.57
C GLY A 33 10.16 -17.69 12.78
N MET A 34 10.95 -16.65 12.50
CA MET A 34 10.48 -15.46 11.77
C MET A 34 10.49 -15.67 10.25
N GLU A 35 11.19 -16.68 9.78
CA GLU A 35 11.24 -17.11 8.38
C GLU A 35 9.84 -17.46 7.89
N PHE A 36 9.07 -18.22 8.67
CA PHE A 36 7.69 -18.53 8.35
C PHE A 36 6.81 -17.28 8.28
N VAL A 37 6.93 -16.39 9.27
CA VAL A 37 6.17 -15.13 9.31
C VAL A 37 6.47 -14.30 8.06
N ASN A 38 7.75 -14.12 7.72
CA ASN A 38 8.19 -13.38 6.54
C ASN A 38 7.73 -14.04 5.24
N LEU A 39 7.78 -15.37 5.14
CA LEU A 39 7.31 -16.11 3.97
C LEU A 39 5.81 -15.91 3.73
N VAL A 40 4.99 -16.02 4.77
CA VAL A 40 3.54 -15.78 4.68
C VAL A 40 3.27 -14.32 4.32
N CYS A 41 3.95 -13.36 4.96
CA CYS A 41 3.79 -11.95 4.66
C CYS A 41 4.19 -11.60 3.22
N ALA A 42 5.32 -12.12 2.75
CA ALA A 42 5.79 -11.96 1.37
C ALA A 42 4.82 -12.59 0.38
N GLY A 43 4.28 -13.78 0.68
CA GLY A 43 3.27 -14.45 -0.13
C GLY A 43 2.00 -13.60 -0.32
N ILE A 44 1.48 -12.99 0.76
CA ILE A 44 0.32 -12.09 0.67
C ILE A 44 0.67 -10.82 -0.13
N CYS A 45 1.81 -10.20 0.17
CA CYS A 45 2.27 -8.98 -0.52
C CYS A 45 2.40 -9.20 -2.04
N VAL A 46 3.16 -10.23 -2.43
CA VAL A 46 3.45 -10.54 -3.83
C VAL A 46 2.22 -11.05 -4.55
N SER A 47 1.37 -11.89 -3.92
CA SER A 47 0.14 -12.36 -4.55
C SER A 47 -0.81 -11.22 -4.88
N GLY A 48 -0.99 -10.25 -3.96
CA GLY A 48 -1.78 -9.04 -4.22
C GLY A 48 -1.25 -8.24 -5.40
N LEU A 49 0.06 -7.95 -5.39
CA LEU A 49 0.71 -7.22 -6.48
C LEU A 49 0.58 -7.92 -7.83
N ILE A 50 0.89 -9.22 -7.91
CA ILE A 50 0.81 -10.00 -9.16
C ILE A 50 -0.62 -9.99 -9.70
N ASN A 51 -1.61 -10.28 -8.84
CA ASN A 51 -2.99 -10.33 -9.29
C ASN A 51 -3.46 -8.96 -9.77
N PHE A 52 -3.05 -7.88 -9.11
CA PHE A 52 -3.37 -6.53 -9.55
C PHE A 52 -2.68 -6.13 -10.86
N CYS A 53 -1.40 -6.46 -11.04
CA CYS A 53 -0.67 -6.23 -12.29
C CYS A 53 -1.32 -6.97 -13.47
N ARG A 54 -1.82 -8.19 -13.26
CA ARG A 54 -2.55 -8.96 -14.29
C ARG A 54 -3.83 -8.29 -14.78
N GLN A 55 -4.39 -7.36 -14.00
CA GLN A 55 -5.56 -6.57 -14.41
C GLN A 55 -5.20 -5.36 -15.27
N GLN A 56 -3.92 -5.04 -15.43
CA GLN A 56 -3.47 -3.88 -16.20
C GLN A 56 -3.24 -4.26 -17.68
N PRO A 57 -3.36 -3.31 -18.63
CA PRO A 57 -3.08 -3.57 -20.05
C PRO A 57 -1.66 -4.06 -20.32
N SER A 58 -0.69 -3.64 -19.50
CA SER A 58 0.71 -4.08 -19.56
C SER A 58 1.17 -4.64 -18.21
N PRO A 59 0.88 -5.93 -17.90
CA PRO A 59 1.13 -6.51 -16.57
C PRO A 59 2.60 -6.50 -16.15
N TRP A 60 3.50 -6.87 -17.08
CA TRP A 60 4.94 -6.91 -16.82
C TRP A 60 5.52 -5.53 -16.57
N LEU A 61 5.02 -4.51 -17.28
CA LEU A 61 5.42 -3.13 -17.04
C LEU A 61 4.97 -2.66 -15.65
N GLY A 62 3.73 -2.96 -15.26
CA GLY A 62 3.24 -2.67 -13.92
C GLY A 62 4.07 -3.35 -12.82
N PHE A 63 4.47 -4.61 -13.04
CA PHE A 63 5.35 -5.33 -12.12
C PHE A 63 6.76 -4.71 -12.07
N ALA A 64 7.35 -4.36 -13.21
CA ALA A 64 8.66 -3.70 -13.27
C ALA A 64 8.67 -2.35 -12.53
N VAL A 65 7.60 -1.56 -12.66
CA VAL A 65 7.39 -0.32 -11.91
C VAL A 65 7.32 -0.58 -10.40
N ALA A 66 6.72 -1.70 -9.98
CA ALA A 66 6.62 -2.03 -8.57
C ALA A 66 7.97 -2.47 -7.95
N VAL A 67 8.88 -3.07 -8.73
CA VAL A 67 10.10 -3.69 -8.19
C VAL A 67 10.94 -2.74 -7.33
N PRO A 68 11.37 -1.56 -7.81
CA PRO A 68 12.32 -0.71 -7.07
C PRO A 68 11.84 -0.33 -5.69
N TYR A 69 10.57 0.03 -5.57
CA TYR A 69 10.06 0.64 -4.35
C TYR A 69 9.10 -0.28 -3.58
N LEU A 70 8.13 -0.89 -4.26
CA LEU A 70 7.14 -1.73 -3.59
C LEU A 70 7.71 -3.07 -3.16
N VAL A 71 8.51 -3.71 -4.01
CA VAL A 71 9.08 -5.01 -3.71
C VAL A 71 10.33 -4.84 -2.85
N ILE A 72 11.32 -4.10 -3.35
CA ILE A 72 12.64 -4.01 -2.69
C ILE A 72 12.57 -3.17 -1.41
N VAL A 73 12.13 -1.91 -1.48
CA VAL A 73 12.15 -1.04 -0.30
C VAL A 73 11.06 -1.40 0.70
N LEU A 74 9.81 -1.46 0.24
CA LEU A 74 8.66 -1.66 1.10
C LEU A 74 8.48 -3.13 1.51
N GLY A 75 8.44 -4.04 0.53
CA GLY A 75 8.18 -5.46 0.75
C GLY A 75 9.22 -6.12 1.64
N MET A 76 10.51 -5.81 1.44
CA MET A 76 11.59 -6.37 2.24
C MET A 76 11.85 -5.60 3.55
N GLY A 77 11.47 -4.32 3.63
CA GLY A 77 11.78 -3.46 4.79
C GLY A 77 10.65 -3.28 5.81
N TYR A 78 9.39 -3.38 5.38
CA TYR A 78 8.21 -2.99 6.17
C TYR A 78 7.15 -4.10 6.16
N THR A 79 7.52 -5.32 6.58
CA THR A 79 6.73 -6.55 6.42
C THR A 79 5.23 -6.39 6.73
N ARG A 80 4.86 -5.80 7.88
CA ARG A 80 3.45 -5.54 8.26
C ARG A 80 2.71 -4.67 7.25
N GLN A 81 3.32 -3.56 6.85
CA GLN A 81 2.75 -2.64 5.89
C GLN A 81 2.76 -3.22 4.47
N GLY A 82 3.74 -4.06 4.13
CA GLY A 82 3.79 -4.87 2.92
C GLY A 82 2.57 -5.78 2.78
N VAL A 83 2.20 -6.49 3.84
CA VAL A 83 0.97 -7.31 3.84
C VAL A 83 -0.26 -6.44 3.60
N ALA A 84 -0.38 -5.32 4.33
CA ALA A 84 -1.51 -4.41 4.18
C ALA A 84 -1.60 -3.85 2.75
N LEU A 85 -0.47 -3.57 2.10
CA LEU A 85 -0.42 -3.09 0.73
C LEU A 85 -0.76 -4.20 -0.30
N GLY A 86 -0.32 -5.44 -0.06
CA GLY A 86 -0.76 -6.60 -0.85
C GLY A 86 -2.27 -6.80 -0.79
N LEU A 87 -2.85 -6.69 0.40
CA LEU A 87 -4.30 -6.76 0.60
C LEU A 87 -5.02 -5.56 -0.02
N LEU A 88 -4.41 -4.37 0.00
CA LEU A 88 -4.93 -3.21 -0.74
C LEU A 88 -5.00 -3.48 -2.23
N PHE A 89 -3.98 -4.08 -2.84
CA PHE A 89 -4.02 -4.44 -4.26
C PHE A 89 -5.22 -5.35 -4.58
N TRP A 90 -5.49 -6.35 -3.75
CA TRP A 90 -6.71 -7.16 -3.87
C TRP A 90 -7.99 -6.34 -3.68
N ALA A 91 -8.03 -5.46 -2.68
CA ALA A 91 -9.17 -4.59 -2.43
C ALA A 91 -9.48 -3.72 -3.66
N LEU A 92 -8.46 -3.11 -4.28
CA LEU A 92 -8.62 -2.24 -5.44
C LEU A 92 -9.17 -2.98 -6.66
N ILE A 93 -8.85 -4.27 -6.85
CA ILE A 93 -9.48 -5.11 -7.89
C ILE A 93 -10.99 -5.20 -7.65
N TRP A 94 -11.41 -5.42 -6.41
CA TRP A 94 -12.83 -5.49 -6.06
C TRP A 94 -13.53 -4.13 -6.12
N LEU A 95 -12.81 -3.06 -5.83
CA LEU A 95 -13.29 -1.68 -5.99
C LEU A 95 -13.58 -1.38 -7.47
N GLU A 96 -12.63 -1.68 -8.37
CA GLU A 96 -12.84 -1.54 -9.83
C GLU A 96 -13.98 -2.43 -10.34
N ARG A 97 -14.16 -3.63 -9.77
CA ARG A 97 -15.28 -4.51 -10.10
C ARG A 97 -16.60 -4.14 -9.39
N ARG A 98 -16.64 -3.01 -8.67
CA ARG A 98 -17.80 -2.50 -7.94
C ARG A 98 -18.38 -3.45 -6.88
N HIS A 99 -17.54 -4.29 -6.28
CA HIS A 99 -17.94 -5.21 -5.20
C HIS A 99 -17.53 -4.66 -3.84
N LEU A 100 -18.39 -3.78 -3.27
CA LEU A 100 -18.14 -3.09 -2.00
C LEU A 100 -17.74 -4.02 -0.85
N TRP A 101 -18.49 -5.10 -0.62
CA TRP A 101 -18.21 -5.98 0.52
C TRP A 101 -16.87 -6.69 0.42
N ARG A 102 -16.49 -7.15 -0.77
CA ARG A 102 -15.17 -7.77 -0.98
C ARG A 102 -14.07 -6.73 -0.74
N PHE A 103 -14.23 -5.51 -1.26
CA PHE A 103 -13.33 -4.40 -0.97
C PHE A 103 -13.18 -4.16 0.55
N LEU A 104 -14.29 -4.01 1.28
CA LEU A 104 -14.28 -3.75 2.72
C LEU A 104 -13.65 -4.89 3.53
N ILE A 105 -13.89 -6.15 3.14
CA ILE A 105 -13.26 -7.33 3.77
C ILE A 105 -11.75 -7.27 3.62
N PHE A 106 -11.22 -7.03 2.41
CA PHE A 106 -9.78 -6.94 2.20
C PHE A 106 -9.14 -5.78 2.98
N ILE A 107 -9.80 -4.61 3.03
CA ILE A 107 -9.31 -3.48 3.85
C ILE A 107 -9.37 -3.79 5.34
N GLY A 108 -10.42 -4.48 5.82
CA GLY A 108 -10.53 -4.92 7.21
C GLY A 108 -9.39 -5.85 7.60
N ILE A 109 -9.08 -6.84 6.77
CA ILE A 109 -7.93 -7.73 6.98
C ILE A 109 -6.62 -6.94 6.91
N ALA A 110 -6.49 -6.00 5.97
CA ALA A 110 -5.30 -5.14 5.87
C ALA A 110 -5.08 -4.32 7.15
N ALA A 111 -6.14 -3.77 7.74
CA ALA A 111 -6.10 -3.03 9.00
C ALA A 111 -5.69 -3.91 10.19
N MET A 112 -5.98 -5.22 10.15
CA MET A 112 -5.48 -6.15 11.16
C MET A 112 -3.96 -6.35 11.07
N PHE A 113 -3.34 -6.21 9.89
CA PHE A 113 -1.87 -6.32 9.75
C PHE A 113 -1.16 -4.97 9.90
N HIS A 114 -1.84 -3.88 9.57
CA HIS A 114 -1.32 -2.53 9.74
C HIS A 114 -2.46 -1.53 9.90
N LYS A 115 -2.66 -1.03 11.11
CA LYS A 115 -3.79 -0.17 11.49
C LYS A 115 -4.04 1.04 10.58
N SER A 116 -3.00 1.64 10.01
CA SER A 116 -3.19 2.79 9.10
C SER A 116 -3.95 2.45 7.81
N ALA A 117 -4.13 1.17 7.45
CA ALA A 117 -4.94 0.78 6.29
C ALA A 117 -6.42 1.19 6.43
N VAL A 118 -6.90 1.48 7.66
CA VAL A 118 -8.26 1.98 7.92
C VAL A 118 -8.57 3.26 7.12
N ILE A 119 -7.57 4.08 6.80
CA ILE A 119 -7.72 5.31 6.01
C ILE A 119 -8.26 5.06 4.59
N LEU A 120 -8.24 3.81 4.12
CA LEU A 120 -8.67 3.42 2.78
C LEU A 120 -10.15 3.03 2.73
N VAL A 121 -10.79 2.77 3.88
CA VAL A 121 -12.22 2.42 3.95
C VAL A 121 -13.12 3.43 3.22
N PRO A 122 -12.92 4.77 3.33
CA PRO A 122 -13.72 5.75 2.60
C PRO A 122 -13.69 5.60 1.08
N LEU A 123 -12.66 4.97 0.48
CA LEU A 123 -12.64 4.71 -0.97
C LEU A 123 -13.84 3.85 -1.41
N GLY A 124 -14.42 3.06 -0.50
CA GLY A 124 -15.63 2.28 -0.76
C GLY A 124 -16.83 3.13 -1.16
N LEU A 125 -16.88 4.43 -0.80
CA LEU A 125 -17.94 5.34 -1.24
C LEU A 125 -17.96 5.56 -2.76
N PHE A 126 -16.83 5.32 -3.44
CA PHE A 126 -16.70 5.47 -4.89
C PHE A 126 -17.21 4.26 -5.68
N VAL A 127 -17.65 3.18 -5.03
CA VAL A 127 -18.39 2.10 -5.71
C VAL A 127 -19.68 2.69 -6.28
N THR A 128 -19.85 2.73 -7.60
CA THR A 128 -20.98 3.44 -8.24
C THR A 128 -22.26 2.62 -8.36
N THR A 129 -22.29 1.38 -7.88
CA THR A 129 -23.48 0.51 -7.88
C THR A 129 -24.19 0.49 -6.53
N GLY A 130 -25.47 0.11 -6.56
CA GLY A 130 -26.31 -0.05 -5.37
C GLY A 130 -26.83 1.26 -4.77
N ASN A 131 -27.56 1.14 -3.66
CA ASN A 131 -28.14 2.26 -2.94
C ASN A 131 -27.06 3.07 -2.20
N TRP A 132 -27.00 4.39 -2.45
CA TRP A 132 -26.06 5.32 -1.80
C TRP A 132 -26.15 5.27 -0.27
N LEU A 133 -27.36 5.21 0.30
CA LEU A 133 -27.54 5.17 1.75
C LEU A 133 -26.92 3.90 2.34
N TYR A 134 -27.21 2.74 1.73
CA TYR A 134 -26.62 1.46 2.16
C TYR A 134 -25.10 1.48 2.07
N ARG A 135 -24.55 1.96 0.94
CA ARG A 135 -23.10 2.09 0.76
C ARG A 135 -22.47 2.98 1.83
N THR A 136 -23.08 4.12 2.10
CA THR A 136 -22.62 5.07 3.11
C THR A 136 -22.65 4.45 4.50
N LEU A 137 -23.79 3.86 4.89
CA LEU A 137 -23.93 3.18 6.18
C LEU A 137 -22.92 2.03 6.34
N ALA A 138 -22.70 1.22 5.30
CA ALA A 138 -21.73 0.13 5.35
C ALA A 138 -20.30 0.66 5.55
N VAL A 139 -19.89 1.68 4.78
CA VAL A 139 -18.56 2.29 4.89
C VAL A 139 -18.34 2.91 6.27
N PHE A 140 -19.28 3.72 6.76
CA PHE A 140 -19.15 4.36 8.07
C PHE A 140 -19.20 3.36 9.22
N SER A 141 -20.04 2.32 9.13
CA SER A 141 -20.08 1.24 10.13
C SER A 141 -18.75 0.49 10.21
N VAL A 142 -18.18 0.12 9.07
CA VAL A 142 -16.88 -0.57 9.02
C VAL A 142 -15.76 0.35 9.49
N LEU A 143 -15.78 1.62 9.08
CA LEU A 143 -14.79 2.61 9.53
C LEU A 143 -14.83 2.78 11.04
N TYR A 144 -16.00 2.94 11.64
CA TYR A 144 -16.18 3.06 13.08
C TYR A 144 -15.75 1.79 13.82
N GLY A 145 -16.13 0.61 13.32
CA GLY A 145 -15.71 -0.67 13.89
C GLY A 145 -14.20 -0.87 13.87
N LEU A 146 -13.54 -0.60 12.75
CA LEU A 146 -12.08 -0.71 12.65
C LEU A 146 -11.37 0.36 13.49
N TRP A 147 -11.90 1.59 13.52
CA TRP A 147 -11.36 2.67 14.34
C TRP A 147 -11.32 2.29 15.82
N THR A 148 -12.45 1.82 16.36
CA THR A 148 -12.57 1.42 17.77
C THR A 148 -11.69 0.21 18.10
N LEU A 149 -11.55 -0.75 17.18
CA LEU A 149 -10.75 -1.95 17.41
C LEU A 149 -9.24 -1.76 17.26
N THR A 150 -8.77 -0.73 16.53
CA THR A 150 -7.35 -0.62 16.15
C THR A 150 -6.71 0.74 16.39
N LEU A 151 -7.44 1.84 16.22
CA LEU A 151 -6.88 3.19 16.26
C LEU A 151 -7.12 3.90 17.59
N ALA A 152 -8.32 3.76 18.16
CA ALA A 152 -8.80 4.56 19.29
C ALA A 152 -7.79 4.68 20.44
N ASP A 153 -7.21 3.57 20.88
CA ASP A 153 -6.31 3.55 22.04
C ASP A 153 -4.87 4.00 21.73
N THR A 154 -4.54 4.22 20.46
CA THR A 154 -3.15 4.50 20.02
C THR A 154 -2.97 5.85 19.35
N ILE A 155 -4.06 6.62 19.16
CA ILE A 155 -4.01 7.93 18.50
C ILE A 155 -3.20 8.94 19.29
N ASP A 156 -3.40 9.04 20.59
CA ASP A 156 -2.66 10.01 21.42
C ASP A 156 -1.17 9.69 21.39
N THR A 157 -0.81 8.40 21.47
CA THR A 157 0.58 7.96 21.32
C THR A 157 1.14 8.24 19.92
N MET A 158 0.35 8.10 18.86
CA MET A 158 0.79 8.44 17.50
C MET A 158 0.94 9.95 17.32
N TRP A 159 0.06 10.75 17.91
CA TRP A 159 0.13 12.20 17.88
C TRP A 159 1.41 12.71 18.57
N VAL A 160 1.65 12.26 19.80
CA VAL A 160 2.86 12.63 20.55
C VAL A 160 4.12 12.22 19.78
N ASN A 161 4.17 11.02 19.21
CA ASN A 161 5.38 10.56 18.51
C ASN A 161 5.58 11.19 17.13
N TYR A 162 4.52 11.53 16.39
CA TYR A 162 4.64 11.99 15.00
C TYR A 162 4.52 13.50 14.84
N VAL A 163 3.86 14.18 15.77
CA VAL A 163 3.65 15.63 15.74
C VAL A 163 4.50 16.28 16.83
N ASP A 164 4.33 15.90 18.09
CA ASP A 164 5.01 16.59 19.20
C ASP A 164 6.50 16.25 19.29
N ALA A 165 6.88 15.02 18.96
CA ALA A 165 8.27 14.55 18.97
C ALA A 165 9.02 14.74 17.63
N GLU A 166 8.40 15.43 16.66
CA GLU A 166 8.98 15.76 15.34
C GLU A 166 9.69 14.59 14.63
N MET A 167 9.18 13.36 14.73
CA MET A 167 9.78 12.22 14.02
C MET A 167 9.83 12.46 12.51
N GLN A 168 11.05 12.60 11.97
CA GLN A 168 11.28 12.83 10.55
C GLN A 168 11.56 11.54 9.79
N SER A 169 10.87 11.38 8.65
CA SER A 169 11.18 10.32 7.69
C SER A 169 12.02 10.88 6.54
N SER A 170 13.32 10.59 6.55
CA SER A 170 14.33 11.18 5.63
C SER A 170 14.06 10.97 4.14
N GLY A 171 13.26 9.95 3.79
CA GLY A 171 12.85 9.66 2.41
C GLY A 171 11.42 10.07 2.05
N ALA A 172 10.66 10.68 2.97
CA ALA A 172 9.24 10.97 2.79
C ALA A 172 8.97 11.83 1.54
N ARG A 173 9.72 12.93 1.38
CA ARG A 173 9.57 13.84 0.24
C ARG A 173 9.72 13.12 -1.10
N VAL A 174 10.78 12.32 -1.25
CA VAL A 174 11.04 11.59 -2.50
C VAL A 174 9.88 10.64 -2.81
N ARG A 175 9.39 9.90 -1.81
CA ARG A 175 8.29 8.93 -1.99
C ARG A 175 6.95 9.59 -2.30
N VAL A 176 6.65 10.71 -1.66
CA VAL A 176 5.48 11.53 -1.97
C VAL A 176 5.56 12.02 -3.42
N LEU A 177 6.72 12.53 -3.85
CA LEU A 177 6.93 12.99 -5.22
C LEU A 177 6.82 11.85 -6.26
N MET A 178 7.26 10.65 -5.91
CA MET A 178 7.06 9.46 -6.76
C MET A 178 5.58 9.12 -6.99
N ASN A 179 4.68 9.48 -6.07
CA ASN A 179 3.23 9.37 -6.26
C ASN A 179 2.62 10.59 -6.96
N LEU A 180 3.23 11.78 -6.78
CA LEU A 180 2.79 13.00 -7.43
C LEU A 180 2.89 12.86 -8.96
N LEU A 181 4.04 12.40 -9.48
CA LEU A 181 4.28 12.28 -10.92
C LEU A 181 3.18 11.48 -11.66
N PRO A 182 2.87 10.21 -11.31
CA PRO A 182 1.77 9.48 -11.94
C PRO A 182 0.41 10.13 -11.64
N GLY A 183 0.22 10.76 -10.48
CA GLY A 183 -0.98 11.53 -10.18
C GLY A 183 -1.21 12.66 -11.19
N LEU A 184 -0.19 13.47 -11.46
CA LEU A 184 -0.22 14.55 -12.44
C LEU A 184 -0.45 14.03 -13.87
N VAL A 185 0.19 12.93 -14.25
CA VAL A 185 -0.04 12.28 -15.55
C VAL A 185 -1.51 11.86 -15.69
N LEU A 186 -2.08 11.23 -14.67
CA LEU A 186 -3.50 10.85 -14.67
C LEU A 186 -4.41 12.07 -14.79
N LEU A 187 -4.15 13.12 -14.01
CA LEU A 187 -4.96 14.34 -14.01
C LEU A 187 -4.87 15.08 -15.35
N PHE A 188 -3.68 15.15 -15.95
CA PHE A 188 -3.48 15.75 -17.26
C PHE A 188 -4.26 14.99 -18.35
N PHE A 189 -4.22 13.65 -18.33
CA PHE A 189 -4.94 12.80 -19.30
C PHE A 189 -6.34 12.37 -18.83
N HIS A 190 -6.94 13.04 -17.83
CA HIS A 190 -8.14 12.55 -17.15
C HIS A 190 -9.34 12.27 -18.07
N LYS A 191 -9.52 13.06 -19.13
CA LYS A 191 -10.62 12.87 -20.10
C LYS A 191 -10.47 11.55 -20.85
N ARG A 192 -9.26 11.26 -21.33
CA ARG A 192 -8.93 10.00 -22.03
C ARG A 192 -9.01 8.81 -21.08
N TRP A 193 -8.50 9.00 -19.85
CA TRP A 193 -8.56 8.00 -18.79
C TRP A 193 -9.99 7.57 -18.48
N ARG A 194 -10.91 8.54 -18.33
CA ARG A 194 -12.32 8.26 -18.02
C ARG A 194 -13.04 7.49 -19.12
N VAL A 195 -12.64 7.69 -20.38
CA VAL A 195 -13.21 6.97 -21.53
C VAL A 195 -12.64 5.55 -21.61
N ALA A 196 -11.33 5.40 -21.47
CA ALA A 196 -10.66 4.09 -21.57
C ALA A 196 -10.91 3.19 -20.35
N PHE A 197 -11.01 3.78 -19.15
CA PHE A 197 -11.12 3.08 -17.87
C PHE A 197 -12.26 3.66 -17.02
N PRO A 198 -13.53 3.51 -17.45
CA PRO A 198 -14.68 4.15 -16.81
C PRO A 198 -14.93 3.68 -15.37
N GLU A 199 -14.47 2.48 -15.03
CA GLU A 199 -14.58 1.85 -13.70
C GLU A 199 -13.55 2.37 -12.69
N GLY A 200 -12.46 2.97 -13.19
CA GLY A 200 -11.35 3.46 -12.40
C GLY A 200 -11.50 4.91 -11.93
N ARG A 201 -12.73 5.41 -11.73
CA ARG A 201 -12.94 6.85 -11.37
C ARG A 201 -12.29 7.24 -10.04
N PHE A 202 -12.18 6.31 -9.10
CA PHE A 202 -11.55 6.58 -7.80
C PHE A 202 -10.05 6.90 -7.92
N TRP A 203 -9.38 6.50 -9.01
CA TRP A 203 -7.98 6.86 -9.26
C TRP A 203 -7.76 8.37 -9.36
N TYR A 204 -8.78 9.12 -9.80
CA TYR A 204 -8.76 10.58 -9.78
C TYR A 204 -8.60 11.13 -8.36
N TRP A 205 -9.34 10.58 -7.40
CA TRP A 205 -9.28 10.99 -6.00
C TRP A 205 -7.97 10.59 -5.34
N MET A 206 -7.41 9.42 -5.69
CA MET A 206 -6.07 9.04 -5.26
C MET A 206 -5.02 10.00 -5.83
N ALA A 207 -5.13 10.40 -7.10
CA ALA A 207 -4.22 11.38 -7.73
C ALA A 207 -4.33 12.76 -7.08
N LEU A 208 -5.54 13.20 -6.70
CA LEU A 208 -5.68 14.42 -5.91
C LEU A 208 -5.05 14.26 -4.51
N GLY A 209 -5.21 13.08 -3.89
CA GLY A 209 -4.57 12.73 -2.64
C GLY A 209 -3.04 12.81 -2.70
N SER A 210 -2.40 12.47 -3.83
CA SER A 210 -0.95 12.61 -3.97
C SER A 210 -0.50 14.07 -4.05
N ILE A 211 -1.32 14.97 -4.59
CA ILE A 211 -1.06 16.43 -4.53
C ILE A 211 -1.18 16.93 -3.09
N VAL A 212 -2.23 16.53 -2.38
CA VAL A 212 -2.44 16.92 -0.97
C VAL A 212 -1.27 16.43 -0.11
N ALA A 213 -0.79 15.19 -0.35
CA ALA A 213 0.36 14.64 0.37
C ALA A 213 1.63 15.51 0.23
N VAL A 214 1.86 16.14 -0.92
CA VAL A 214 3.01 17.06 -1.13
C VAL A 214 2.90 18.27 -0.22
N GLY A 215 1.70 18.85 -0.07
CA GLY A 215 1.50 19.99 0.82
C GLY A 215 1.64 19.62 2.30
N LEU A 216 1.25 18.40 2.67
CA LEU A 216 1.23 17.95 4.06
C LEU A 216 2.58 17.39 4.55
N VAL A 217 3.47 16.95 3.65
CA VAL A 217 4.71 16.23 4.03
C VAL A 217 5.63 17.08 4.91
N GLU A 218 5.59 18.40 4.76
CA GLU A 218 6.40 19.33 5.55
C GLU A 218 5.91 19.45 7.00
N PHE A 219 4.63 19.19 7.26
CA PHE A 219 4.02 19.31 8.59
C PHE A 219 4.04 18.00 9.38
N ALA A 220 3.90 16.87 8.68
CA ALA A 220 3.76 15.56 9.33
C ALA A 220 4.47 14.46 8.52
N SER A 221 5.78 14.60 8.29
CA SER A 221 6.52 13.80 7.32
C SER A 221 6.36 12.29 7.51
N THR A 222 6.46 11.77 8.73
CA THR A 222 6.29 10.32 8.99
C THR A 222 4.86 9.83 8.74
N ALA A 223 3.85 10.60 9.15
CA ALA A 223 2.45 10.21 8.95
C ALA A 223 2.07 10.24 7.45
N VAL A 224 2.47 11.32 6.77
CA VAL A 224 2.24 11.50 5.33
C VAL A 224 3.00 10.45 4.52
N ASP A 225 4.21 10.09 4.94
CA ASP A 225 4.98 9.02 4.31
C ASP A 225 4.24 7.68 4.36
N ARG A 226 3.72 7.30 5.54
CA ARG A 226 2.93 6.07 5.69
C ARG A 226 1.63 6.09 4.90
N LEU A 227 0.96 7.23 4.82
CA LEU A 227 -0.24 7.39 3.98
C LEU A 227 0.11 7.29 2.50
N SER A 228 1.21 7.92 2.08
CA SER A 228 1.69 7.92 0.71
C SER A 228 2.03 6.53 0.21
N LEU A 229 2.41 5.61 1.10
CA LEU A 229 2.58 4.20 0.75
C LEU A 229 1.30 3.57 0.20
N TYR A 230 0.12 3.98 0.65
CA TYR A 230 -1.14 3.49 0.09
C TYR A 230 -1.55 4.20 -1.20
N LEU A 231 -0.87 5.28 -1.58
CA LEU A 231 -1.04 5.95 -2.88
C LEU A 231 -0.15 5.34 -3.97
N THR A 232 0.84 4.53 -3.61
CA THR A 232 1.75 3.85 -4.55
C THR A 232 1.08 2.98 -5.62
N PRO A 233 -0.14 2.41 -5.45
CA PRO A 233 -0.83 1.76 -6.57
C PRO A 233 -1.04 2.68 -7.78
N LEU A 234 -1.05 4.01 -7.60
CA LEU A 234 -1.04 4.98 -8.70
C LEU A 234 0.15 4.80 -9.63
N GLN A 235 1.36 4.59 -9.08
CA GLN A 235 2.57 4.38 -9.87
C GLN A 235 2.38 3.19 -10.83
N VAL A 236 1.94 2.06 -10.26
CA VAL A 236 1.70 0.82 -11.02
C VAL A 236 0.62 1.03 -12.09
N VAL A 237 -0.52 1.60 -11.72
CA VAL A 237 -1.66 1.75 -12.62
C VAL A 237 -1.42 2.75 -13.73
N VAL A 238 -0.91 3.93 -13.40
CA VAL A 238 -0.74 5.01 -14.38
C VAL A 238 0.31 4.62 -15.39
N LEU A 239 1.46 4.16 -14.94
CA LEU A 239 2.58 3.88 -15.81
C LEU A 239 2.37 2.59 -16.63
N SER A 240 1.63 1.61 -16.12
CA SER A 240 1.26 0.42 -16.91
C SER A 240 0.14 0.69 -17.94
N ARG A 241 -0.72 1.69 -17.71
CA ARG A 241 -1.80 2.07 -18.64
C ARG A 241 -1.36 3.13 -19.66
N LEU A 242 -0.28 3.86 -19.40
CA LEU A 242 0.19 4.95 -20.26
C LEU A 242 0.52 4.49 -21.70
N PRO A 243 1.23 3.35 -21.93
CA PRO A 243 1.48 2.83 -23.27
C PRO A 243 0.19 2.59 -24.06
N PHE A 244 -0.86 2.12 -23.40
CA PHE A 244 -2.17 1.91 -24.02
C PHE A 244 -2.87 3.24 -24.35
N LEU A 245 -2.82 4.22 -23.45
CA LEU A 245 -3.49 5.50 -23.59
C LEU A 245 -2.89 6.41 -24.67
N LEU A 246 -1.56 6.36 -24.84
CA LEU A 246 -0.82 7.22 -25.75
C LEU A 246 -0.30 6.49 -27.00
N ARG A 247 -0.83 5.28 -27.27
CA ARG A 247 -0.41 4.43 -28.40
C ARG A 247 -0.49 5.09 -29.79
N LYS A 248 -1.26 6.18 -29.92
CA LYS A 248 -1.40 6.92 -31.18
C LYS A 248 -0.32 8.00 -31.35
N GLU A 249 0.25 8.46 -30.25
CA GLU A 249 1.24 9.53 -30.19
C GLU A 249 2.67 8.99 -30.06
N ILE A 250 2.86 7.95 -29.26
CA ILE A 250 4.15 7.32 -28.98
C ILE A 250 3.95 5.80 -29.01
N SER A 251 4.91 5.06 -29.58
CA SER A 251 4.82 3.60 -29.59
C SER A 251 4.78 3.04 -28.16
N PRO A 252 3.95 2.01 -27.89
CA PRO A 252 3.88 1.39 -26.58
C PRO A 252 5.24 0.89 -26.06
N GLU A 253 6.10 0.39 -26.95
CA GLU A 253 7.43 -0.13 -26.65
C GLU A 253 8.35 0.99 -26.15
N THR A 254 8.35 2.15 -26.81
CA THR A 254 9.16 3.30 -26.38
C THR A 254 8.72 3.79 -24.99
N LEU A 255 7.40 3.89 -24.75
CA LEU A 255 6.89 4.27 -23.42
C LEU A 255 7.25 3.23 -22.34
N ALA A 256 7.21 1.94 -22.67
CA ALA A 256 7.62 0.88 -21.75
C ALA A 256 9.12 0.99 -21.42
N VAL A 257 9.99 1.17 -22.41
CA VAL A 257 11.44 1.33 -22.22
C VAL A 257 11.74 2.57 -21.36
N ILE A 258 11.15 3.72 -21.67
CA ILE A 258 11.33 4.95 -20.87
C ILE A 258 10.92 4.72 -19.42
N THR A 259 9.78 4.07 -19.20
CA THR A 259 9.27 3.77 -17.84
C THR A 259 10.22 2.83 -17.09
N VAL A 260 10.68 1.76 -17.73
CA VAL A 260 11.62 0.80 -17.12
C VAL A 260 12.95 1.47 -16.79
N LEU A 261 13.52 2.26 -17.71
CA LEU A 261 14.76 3.00 -17.45
C LEU A 261 14.60 4.03 -16.32
N GLY A 262 13.46 4.72 -16.26
CA GLY A 262 13.15 5.64 -15.16
C GLY A 262 13.11 4.94 -13.80
N TYR A 263 12.48 3.76 -13.72
CA TYR A 263 12.41 2.98 -12.48
C TYR A 263 13.72 2.27 -12.14
N ALA A 264 14.52 1.90 -13.14
CA ALA A 264 15.90 1.45 -12.93
C ALA A 264 16.75 2.57 -12.33
N ALA A 265 16.60 3.82 -12.80
CA ALA A 265 17.27 4.97 -12.22
C ALA A 265 16.82 5.23 -10.77
N VAL A 266 15.53 5.08 -10.45
CA VAL A 266 15.02 5.14 -9.07
C VAL A 266 15.71 4.11 -8.18
N LEU A 267 15.80 2.85 -8.64
CA LEU A 267 16.48 1.79 -7.89
C LEU A 267 17.96 2.09 -7.71
N PHE A 268 18.64 2.52 -8.78
CA PHE A 268 20.04 2.91 -8.74
C PHE A 268 20.29 4.02 -7.71
N VAL A 269 19.48 5.08 -7.74
CA VAL A 269 19.60 6.18 -6.77
C VAL A 269 19.38 5.67 -5.35
N TRP A 270 18.37 4.84 -5.13
CA TRP A 270 18.11 4.30 -3.80
C TRP A 270 19.26 3.43 -3.28
N LEU A 271 19.79 2.51 -4.09
CA LEU A 271 20.89 1.62 -3.68
C LEU A 271 22.19 2.37 -3.36
N ASN A 272 22.45 3.50 -4.03
CA ASN A 272 23.70 4.25 -3.85
C ASN A 272 23.62 5.37 -2.81
N PHE A 273 22.44 5.98 -2.63
CA PHE A 273 22.31 7.20 -1.81
C PHE A 273 21.38 7.06 -0.59
N ALA A 274 20.61 5.98 -0.46
CA ALA A 274 19.73 5.82 0.71
C ALA A 274 20.51 5.47 1.98
N THR A 275 20.16 6.12 3.09
CA THR A 275 20.81 5.97 4.41
C THR A 275 20.87 4.52 4.91
N HIS A 276 19.88 3.71 4.55
CA HIS A 276 19.74 2.33 5.01
C HIS A 276 20.00 1.29 3.91
N ALA A 277 20.49 1.68 2.72
CA ALA A 277 20.74 0.75 1.61
C ALA A 277 21.72 -0.38 2.01
N ARG A 278 22.67 -0.11 2.92
CA ARG A 278 23.60 -1.10 3.47
C ARG A 278 22.92 -2.29 4.18
N ASN A 279 21.67 -2.14 4.61
CA ASN A 279 20.92 -3.23 5.23
C ASN A 279 20.30 -4.19 4.19
N TRP A 280 20.33 -3.82 2.90
CA TRP A 280 19.85 -4.63 1.78
C TRP A 280 20.98 -5.29 0.99
N ILE A 281 22.23 -4.84 1.16
CA ILE A 281 23.39 -5.30 0.39
C ILE A 281 24.54 -5.68 1.33
N PRO A 282 25.06 -6.93 1.28
CA PRO A 282 24.53 -8.07 0.52
C PRO A 282 23.22 -8.57 1.15
N TYR A 283 22.27 -9.01 0.32
CA TYR A 283 21.04 -9.62 0.82
C TYR A 283 21.36 -10.99 1.44
N GLN A 284 21.14 -11.11 2.75
CA GLN A 284 21.36 -12.33 3.50
C GLN A 284 20.07 -13.16 3.50
N ASN A 285 20.07 -14.27 2.77
CA ASN A 285 18.94 -15.19 2.70
C ASN A 285 19.23 -16.42 3.58
N THR A 286 18.34 -16.73 4.52
CA THR A 286 18.46 -17.88 5.42
C THR A 286 18.69 -19.21 4.70
N LEU A 287 18.21 -19.37 3.44
CA LEU A 287 18.47 -20.56 2.62
C LEU A 287 19.94 -20.74 2.21
N PHE A 288 20.74 -19.68 2.30
CA PHE A 288 22.15 -19.67 1.93
C PHE A 288 23.08 -19.30 3.11
N LEU A 289 22.50 -19.02 4.28
CA LEU A 289 23.24 -18.84 5.53
C LEU A 289 23.37 -20.21 6.19
N TRP A 290 24.45 -20.91 5.87
CA TRP A 290 24.86 -22.17 6.49
C TRP A 290 26.12 -21.95 7.31
#